data_AF-A0A2L0H843-F1
#
_entry.id   AF-A0A2L0H843-F1
#
_cell.length_a   1.000
_cell.length_b   1.000
_cell.length_c   1.000
_cell.angle_alpha   90.00
_cell.angle_beta   90.00
_cell.angle_gamma   90.00
#
_symmetry.space_group_name_H-M   'P 1'
#
loop_
_entity.id
_entity.type
_entity.pdbx_description
1 polymer ?
#
loop_
_entity_poly.entity_id
_entity_poly.type
_entity_poly.pdbx_seq_one_letter_code
_entity_poly.pdbx_strand_id
1 'polypeptide(L)' 'MTMTSTKAARLALLLAIPGLVLTGCGRKGDLDRPGATTAINTKAPAGTAEPKETVEDRPFLLDPLL' A
#
# COMPACT_ATOMS: atom_id res chain seq x y z
N MET A 1 -44.04 18.54 20.85
CA MET A 1 -43.24 18.95 19.68
C MET A 1 -41.91 18.20 19.66
N THR A 2 -41.94 16.87 19.55
CA THR A 2 -40.73 16.00 19.63
C THR A 2 -40.47 15.26 18.32
N MET A 3 -41.52 15.06 17.50
CA MET A 3 -41.46 14.25 16.28
C MET A 3 -40.63 14.88 15.14
N THR A 4 -40.52 16.21 15.09
CA THR A 4 -39.69 16.94 14.13
C THR A 4 -38.21 16.85 14.47
N SER A 5 -37.88 16.93 15.77
CA SER A 5 -36.50 16.83 16.28
C SER A 5 -35.90 15.44 16.03
N THR A 6 -36.70 14.38 16.20
CA THR A 6 -36.23 13.01 15.90
C THR A 6 -36.00 12.78 14.40
N LYS A 7 -36.83 13.38 13.54
CA LYS A 7 -36.64 13.33 12.08
C LYS A 7 -35.38 14.08 11.65
N ALA A 8 -35.14 15.27 12.21
CA ALA A 8 -33.92 16.04 11.97
C ALA A 8 -32.65 15.29 12.43
N ALA A 9 -32.69 14.67 13.61
CA ALA A 9 -31.58 13.86 14.12
C ALA A 9 -31.26 12.65 13.24
N ARG A 10 -32.30 11.96 12.74
CA ARG A 10 -32.13 10.84 11.79
C ARG A 10 -31.54 11.31 10.46
N LEU A 11 -31.98 12.46 9.95
CA LEU A 11 -31.47 13.05 8.71
C LEU A 11 -29.99 13.42 8.83
N ALA A 12 -29.61 14.03 9.97
CA ALA A 12 -28.22 14.35 10.26
C ALA A 12 -27.34 13.10 10.33
N LEU A 13 -27.82 12.03 10.99
CA LEU A 13 -27.09 10.77 11.09
C LEU A 13 -26.88 10.11 9.71
N LEU A 14 -27.91 10.11 8.85
CA LEU A 14 -27.83 9.55 7.50
C LEU A 14 -26.82 10.29 6.62
N LEU A 15 -26.61 11.59 6.82
CA LEU A 15 -25.64 12.38 6.07
C LEU A 15 -24.22 12.30 6.66
N ALA A 16 -24.10 12.11 7.98
CA ALA A 16 -22.80 12.03 8.65
C ALA A 16 -22.01 10.76 8.30
N ILE A 17 -22.70 9.61 8.19
CA ILE A 17 -22.08 8.31 7.87
C ILE A 17 -21.30 8.34 6.54
N PRO A 18 -21.89 8.72 5.40
CA PRO A 18 -21.16 8.78 4.13
C PRO A 18 -20.06 9.84 4.14
N GLY A 19 -20.24 10.96 4.86
CA GLY A 19 -19.18 11.97 5.03
C GLY A 19 -17.94 11.41 5.74
N LEU A 20 -18.13 10.62 6.80
CA LEU A 20 -17.04 9.96 7.53
C LEU A 20 -16.36 8.88 6.70
N VAL A 21 -17.12 8.09 5.93
CA VAL A 21 -16.54 7.06 5.05
C VAL A 21 -15.74 7.68 3.91
N LEU A 22 -16.26 8.72 3.24
CA LEU A 22 -15.55 9.40 2.14
C LEU A 22 -14.27 10.10 2.62
N THR A 23 -14.30 10.69 3.82
CA THR A 23 -13.09 11.31 4.42
C THR A 23 -12.13 10.28 4.99
N GLY A 24 -12.62 9.11 5.44
CA GLY A 24 -11.82 8.00 5.95
C GLY A 24 -11.16 7.16 4.86
N CYS A 25 -11.85 6.89 3.74
CA CYS A 25 -11.32 6.11 2.61
C CYS A 25 -10.24 6.85 1.79
N GLY A 26 -10.03 8.15 2.04
CA GLY A 26 -8.97 8.95 1.42
C GLY A 26 -7.70 9.08 2.26
N ARG A 27 -7.75 8.81 3.57
CA ARG A 27 -6.57 8.83 4.45
C ARG A 27 -5.85 7.48 4.38
N LYS A 28 -5.46 7.12 3.16
CA LYS A 28 -4.47 6.08 2.93
C LYS A 28 -3.17 6.62 3.52
N GLY A 29 -2.76 6.07 4.66
CA GLY A 29 -1.43 6.33 5.22
C GLY A 29 -0.36 6.03 4.16
N ASP A 30 0.84 6.56 4.36
CA ASP A 30 1.95 6.28 3.46
C ASP A 30 2.01 4.77 3.19
N LEU A 31 1.83 4.39 1.93
CA LEU A 31 2.00 3.01 1.54
C LEU A 31 3.49 2.76 1.69
N ASP A 32 3.88 1.95 2.69
CA ASP A 32 5.21 1.35 2.73
C ASP A 32 5.48 0.82 1.33
N ARG A 33 6.34 1.53 0.59
CA ARG A 33 6.65 1.13 -0.78
C ARG A 33 7.33 -0.21 -0.63
N PRO A 34 6.82 -1.30 -1.22
CA PRO A 34 7.54 -2.56 -1.19
C PRO A 34 8.93 -2.31 -1.80
N GLY A 35 9.98 -2.44 -0.98
CA GLY A 35 11.35 -2.03 -1.31
C GLY A 35 11.87 -0.71 -0.69
N ALA A 36 11.13 -0.08 0.23
CA ALA A 36 11.57 1.13 0.94
C ALA A 36 12.53 0.87 2.12
N THR A 37 12.88 -0.40 2.38
CA THR A 37 14.04 -0.70 3.21
C THR A 37 15.26 -0.83 2.31
N THR A 38 16.25 0.00 2.62
CA THR A 38 17.65 -0.05 2.15
C THR A 38 17.94 0.35 0.72
N ALA A 39 19.01 1.15 0.55
CA ALA A 39 19.65 1.38 -0.73
C ALA A 39 20.13 0.03 -1.29
N ILE A 40 19.35 -0.56 -2.21
CA ILE A 40 19.71 -1.80 -2.92
C ILE A 40 20.91 -1.57 -3.87
N ASN A 41 21.33 -0.31 -4.05
CA ASN A 41 22.43 0.08 -4.93
C ASN A 41 23.63 0.67 -4.17
N THR A 42 24.08 0.00 -3.11
CA THR A 42 25.50 0.14 -2.75
C THR A 42 26.28 -0.77 -3.69
N LYS A 43 26.44 -0.34 -4.95
CA LYS A 43 27.47 -0.96 -5.80
C LYS A 43 28.78 -0.84 -5.03
N ALA A 44 29.46 -1.96 -4.82
CA ALA A 44 30.79 -1.96 -4.22
C ALA A 44 31.67 -0.93 -4.96
N PRO A 45 32.56 -0.21 -4.27
CA PRO A 45 33.46 0.76 -4.89
C PRO A 45 34.14 0.14 -6.11
N ALA A 46 34.31 0.94 -7.18
CA ALA A 46 34.98 0.48 -8.39
C ALA A 46 36.36 -0.11 -8.03
N GLY A 47 36.52 -1.43 -8.23
CA GLY A 47 37.75 -2.17 -7.88
C GLY A 47 37.56 -3.29 -6.86
N THR A 48 36.41 -3.41 -6.20
CA THR A 48 36.13 -4.53 -5.30
C THR A 48 35.38 -5.64 -6.05
N ALA A 49 36.05 -6.75 -6.35
CA ALA A 49 35.41 -7.93 -6.90
C ALA A 49 34.67 -8.66 -5.77
N GLU A 50 33.33 -8.60 -5.77
CA GLU A 50 32.53 -9.48 -4.91
C GLU A 50 32.71 -10.93 -5.38
N PRO A 51 32.82 -11.92 -4.47
CA PRO A 51 32.87 -13.32 -4.84
C PRO A 51 31.62 -13.66 -5.66
N LYS A 52 31.80 -13.94 -6.95
CA LYS A 52 30.72 -14.36 -7.81
C LYS A 52 30.26 -15.72 -7.32
N GLU A 53 29.14 -15.75 -6.60
CA GLU A 53 28.49 -16.98 -6.19
C GLU A 53 28.31 -17.83 -7.45
N THR A 54 28.83 -19.06 -7.43
CA THR A 54 28.70 -19.99 -8.55
C THR A 54 27.25 -20.44 -8.60
N VAL A 55 26.42 -19.64 -9.28
CA VAL A 55 25.02 -19.96 -9.52
C VAL A 55 24.98 -21.14 -10.48
N GLU A 56 24.41 -22.25 -10.03
CA GLU A 56 24.10 -23.41 -10.88
C GLU A 56 23.27 -22.98 -12.09
N ASP A 57 23.65 -23.40 -13.30
CA ASP A 57 22.93 -23.16 -14.55
C ASP A 57 21.62 -23.97 -14.60
N ARG A 58 20.66 -23.60 -13.76
CA ARG A 58 19.30 -24.13 -13.81
C ARG A 58 18.42 -23.27 -14.71
N PRO A 59 17.62 -23.87 -15.61
CA PRO A 59 16.74 -23.10 -16.47
C PRO A 59 15.74 -22.30 -15.63
N PHE A 60 15.62 -21.01 -15.93
CA PHE A 60 14.57 -20.18 -15.35
C PHE A 60 13.24 -20.58 -16.00
N LEU A 61 12.39 -21.24 -15.21
CA LEU A 61 11.06 -21.62 -15.66
C LEU A 61 10.14 -20.41 -15.50
N LEU A 62 9.90 -19.72 -16.61
CA LEU A 62 8.83 -18.73 -16.70
C LEU A 62 7.49 -19.48 -16.62
N ASP A 63 6.69 -19.14 -15.62
CA ASP A 63 5.32 -19.63 -15.49
C ASP A 63 4.55 -19.27 -16.78
N PRO A 64 4.09 -20.25 -17.57
CA PRO A 64 3.44 -19.95 -18.84
C PRO A 64 2.12 -19.23 -18.55
N LEU A 65 2.06 -17.95 -18.94
CA LEU A 65 0.80 -17.22 -19.00
C LEU A 65 -0.08 -17.89 -20.06
N LEU A 66 -1.22 -18.38 -19.60
CA LEU A 66 -2.26 -19.10 -20.35
C LEU A 66 -2.65 -18.41 -21.67
#